data_AF-A0A914M8L0-F1
#
_entry.id   AF-A0A914M8L0-F1
#
_cell.length_a   1.000
_cell.length_b   1.000
_cell.length_c   1.000
_cell.angle_alpha   90.00
_cell.angle_beta   90.00
_cell.angle_gamma   90.00
#
_symmetry.space_group_name_H-M   'P 1'
#
loop_
_entity.id
_entity.type
_entity.pdbx_description
1 polymer ?
#
loop_
_entity_poly.entity_id
_entity_poly.type
_entity_poly.pdbx_seq_one_letter_code
_entity_poly.pdbx_strand_id
1 'polypeptide(L)'
;MRRHSISNIPGDATRYDLAMMFASCGTIRNASILTNNNPNRPGEGLVEFQTKQGAENAVRDMNGADMKGHALRVGFSKYYGGKLNKS
;
A
#
# COMPACT_ATOMS: atom_id res chain seq x y z
N MET A 1 -7.72 -12.87 -2.30
CA MET A 1 -6.89 -12.13 -1.34
C MET A 1 -7.35 -10.68 -1.32
N ARG A 2 -7.32 -10.01 -0.17
CA ARG A 2 -7.86 -8.63 0.01
C ARG A 2 -6.79 -7.61 0.42
N ARG A 3 -5.54 -8.04 0.53
CA ARG A 3 -4.43 -7.26 1.09
C ARG A 3 -3.27 -7.26 0.11
N HIS A 4 -2.68 -6.09 -0.08
CA HIS A 4 -1.59 -5.84 -1.02
C HIS A 4 -0.45 -5.08 -0.35
N SER A 5 0.78 -5.48 -0.66
CA SER A 5 1.98 -4.77 -0.24
C SER A 5 2.28 -3.67 -1.26
N ILE A 6 2.63 -2.50 -0.74
CA ILE A 6 3.00 -1.34 -1.53
C ILE A 6 4.48 -1.06 -1.28
N SER A 7 5.26 -0.96 -2.34
CA SER A 7 6.69 -0.67 -2.29
C SER A 7 7.01 0.55 -3.16
N ASN A 8 8.19 1.10 -2.96
CA ASN A 8 8.64 2.34 -3.61
C ASN A 8 7.81 3.57 -3.20
N ILE A 9 7.39 3.62 -1.94
CA ILE A 9 6.62 4.74 -1.40
C ILE A 9 7.57 5.91 -1.11
N PRO A 10 7.20 7.17 -1.41
CA PRO A 10 7.99 8.34 -1.00
C PRO A 10 8.20 8.37 0.51
N GLY A 11 9.39 8.76 0.96
CA GLY A 11 9.72 8.81 2.39
C GLY A 11 8.93 9.87 3.18
N ASP A 12 8.31 10.83 2.50
CA ASP A 12 7.42 11.82 3.11
C ASP A 12 5.93 11.44 2.98
N ALA A 13 5.61 10.30 2.36
CA ALA A 13 4.23 9.84 2.23
C ALA A 13 3.73 9.26 3.56
N THR A 14 2.43 9.44 3.78
CA THR A 14 1.74 9.01 4.99
C THR A 14 0.73 7.91 4.66
N ARG A 15 0.21 7.26 5.71
CA ARG A 15 -0.93 6.33 5.56
C ARG A 15 -2.15 6.99 4.90
N TYR A 16 -2.31 8.30 5.06
CA TYR A 16 -3.44 9.05 4.49
C TYR A 16 -3.24 9.23 2.99
N ASP A 17 -2.02 9.50 2.53
CA ASP A 17 -1.70 9.58 1.09
C ASP A 17 -1.96 8.25 0.39
N LEU A 18 -1.55 7.14 1.02
CA LEU A 18 -1.90 5.79 0.54
C LEU A 18 -3.42 5.60 0.53
N ALA A 19 -4.11 5.92 1.63
CA ALA A 19 -5.56 5.74 1.67
C ALA A 19 -6.28 6.54 0.57
N MET A 20 -5.85 7.78 0.33
CA MET A 20 -6.45 8.64 -0.70
C MET A 20 -6.17 8.12 -2.12
N MET A 21 -4.94 7.72 -2.40
CA MET A 21 -4.58 7.18 -3.73
C MET A 21 -5.34 5.88 -4.04
N PHE A 22 -5.47 4.99 -3.07
CA PHE A 22 -6.11 3.70 -3.27
C PHE A 22 -7.64 3.74 -3.10
N ALA A 23 -8.23 4.88 -2.71
CA ALA A 23 -9.68 5.01 -2.48
C ALA A 23 -10.51 4.80 -3.75
N SER A 24 -9.97 5.16 -4.93
CA SER A 24 -10.66 4.96 -6.21
C SER A 24 -10.79 3.49 -6.60
N CYS A 25 -9.90 2.63 -6.11
CA CYS A 25 -9.94 1.19 -6.39
C CYS A 25 -11.06 0.48 -5.60
N GLY A 26 -11.41 0.99 -4.42
CA GLY A 26 -12.49 0.49 -3.58
C GLY A 26 -12.35 0.87 -2.10
N THR A 27 -13.30 0.44 -1.28
CA THR A 27 -13.31 0.78 0.15
C THR A 27 -12.14 0.16 0.90
N ILE A 28 -11.28 1.01 1.46
CA ILE A 28 -10.12 0.61 2.25
C ILE A 28 -10.58 0.25 3.67
N ARG A 29 -10.17 -0.93 4.12
CA ARG A 29 -10.34 -1.40 5.50
C ARG A 29 -9.17 -0.96 6.38
N ASN A 30 -7.94 -0.99 5.86
CA ASN A 30 -6.75 -0.57 6.59
C ASN A 30 -5.65 -0.11 5.62
N ALA A 31 -4.91 0.93 5.99
CA ALA A 31 -3.70 1.38 5.30
C ALA A 31 -2.62 1.67 6.34
N SER A 32 -1.41 1.14 6.14
CA SER A 32 -0.30 1.27 7.08
C SER A 32 1.02 1.38 6.34
N ILE A 33 1.93 2.21 6.86
CA ILE A 33 3.32 2.27 6.40
C ILE A 33 4.15 1.39 7.33
N LEU A 34 4.84 0.39 6.76
CA LEU A 34 5.61 -0.61 7.47
C LEU A 34 7.03 -0.12 7.74
N THR A 35 7.65 0.52 6.75
CA THR A 35 9.03 0.98 6.82
C THR A 35 9.10 2.38 6.23
N ASN A 36 9.33 3.37 7.09
CA ASN A 36 9.61 4.75 6.70
C ASN A 36 10.55 5.44 7.70
N ASN A 37 11.60 4.75 8.14
CA ASN A 37 12.55 5.31 9.10
C ASN A 37 13.68 6.10 8.42
N ASN A 38 13.69 6.18 7.09
CA ASN A 38 14.70 6.93 6.35
C ASN A 38 14.06 7.63 5.13
N PRO A 39 13.97 8.97 5.11
CA PRO A 39 13.36 9.71 4.01
C PRO A 39 14.14 9.59 2.69
N ASN A 40 15.40 9.16 2.73
CA ASN A 40 16.23 8.93 1.53
C ASN A 40 16.06 7.53 0.95
N ARG A 41 15.22 6.67 1.55
CA ARG A 41 14.96 5.32 1.04
C ARG A 41 13.47 5.16 0.73
N PRO A 42 13.12 4.43 -0.34
CA PRO A 42 11.73 4.16 -0.61
C PRO A 42 11.12 3.35 0.53
N GLY A 43 9.97 3.79 1.01
CA GLY A 43 9.22 3.11 2.05
C GLY A 43 8.43 1.92 1.53
N GLU A 44 7.98 1.09 2.46
CA GLU A 44 7.04 0.01 2.20
C GLU A 44 5.79 0.17 3.08
N GLY A 45 4.67 -0.31 2.56
CA GLY A 45 3.37 -0.16 3.16
C GLY A 45 2.44 -1.32 2.81
N LEU A 46 1.25 -1.25 3.39
CA LEU A 46 0.25 -2.29 3.31
C LEU A 46 -1.12 -1.64 3.17
N VAL A 47 -1.90 -2.11 2.20
CA VAL A 47 -3.30 -1.71 2.03
C VAL A 47 -4.18 -2.95 2.07
N GLU A 48 -5.26 -2.89 2.83
CA GLU A 48 -6.29 -3.91 2.94
C GLU A 48 -7.62 -3.33 2.51
N PHE A 49 -8.27 -3.99 1.55
CA PHE A 49 -9.57 -3.63 1.02
C PHE A 49 -10.68 -4.44 1.68
N GLN A 50 -11.89 -3.87 1.72
CA GLN A 50 -13.06 -4.61 2.17
C GLN A 50 -13.40 -5.77 1.24
N THR A 51 -13.28 -5.57 -0.08
CA THR A 51 -13.65 -6.53 -1.13
C THR A 51 -12.43 -7.03 -1.90
N LYS A 52 -12.55 -8.23 -2.50
CA LYS A 52 -11.50 -8.79 -3.38
C LYS A 52 -11.33 -7.96 -4.65
N GLN A 53 -12.45 -7.45 -5.19
CA GLN A 53 -12.47 -6.62 -6.38
C GLN A 53 -11.68 -5.31 -6.20
N GLY A 54 -11.79 -4.65 -5.04
CA GLY A 54 -10.99 -3.45 -4.77
C GLY A 54 -9.48 -3.73 -4.71
N ALA A 55 -9.13 -4.90 -4.18
CA ALA A 55 -7.76 -5.40 -4.16
C ALA A 55 -7.22 -5.69 -5.58
N GLU A 56 -8.04 -6.30 -6.45
CA GLU A 56 -7.68 -6.57 -7.85
C GLU A 56 -7.51 -5.28 -8.66
N ASN A 57 -8.42 -4.31 -8.48
CA ASN A 57 -8.31 -2.99 -9.09
C ASN A 57 -7.02 -2.27 -8.66
N ALA A 58 -6.63 -2.38 -7.38
CA ALA A 58 -5.39 -1.76 -6.90
C ALA A 58 -4.14 -2.29 -7.61
N VAL A 59 -4.04 -3.59 -7.85
CA VAL A 59 -2.90 -4.15 -8.60
C VAL A 59 -2.92 -3.70 -10.06
N ARG A 60 -4.10 -3.63 -10.68
CA ARG A 60 -4.22 -3.25 -12.09
C ARG A 60 -3.97 -1.76 -12.32
N ASP A 61 -4.54 -0.92 -11.46
CA ASP A 61 -4.69 0.51 -11.70
C ASP A 61 -3.63 1.34 -10.93
N MET A 62 -3.11 0.84 -9.81
CA MET A 62 -2.13 1.57 -8.97
C MET A 62 -0.69 1.04 -9.12
N ASN A 63 -0.49 -0.11 -9.75
CA ASN A 63 0.87 -0.60 -10.01
C ASN A 63 1.53 0.24 -11.11
N GLY A 64 2.64 0.90 -10.78
CA GLY A 64 3.32 1.86 -11.64
C GLY A 64 2.75 3.28 -11.58
N ALA A 65 1.71 3.52 -10.76
CA ALA A 65 1.16 4.86 -10.58
C ALA A 65 2.20 5.79 -9.95
N ASP A 66 2.26 7.04 -10.43
CA ASP A 66 3.14 8.04 -9.87
C ASP A 66 2.58 8.61 -8.56
N MET A 67 3.41 8.59 -7.52
CA MET A 67 3.19 9.30 -6.28
C MET A 67 4.42 10.18 -6.01
N LYS A 68 4.29 11.48 -6.25
CA LYS A 68 5.36 12.48 -6.03
C LYS A 68 6.67 12.14 -6.77
N GLY A 69 6.59 11.63 -8.01
CA GLY A 69 7.77 11.20 -8.77
C GLY A 69 8.25 9.78 -8.47
N HIS A 70 7.55 9.04 -7.61
CA HIS A 70 7.83 7.63 -7.34
C HIS A 70 6.76 6.73 -7.95
N ALA A 71 7.18 5.86 -8.88
CA ALA A 71 6.31 4.81 -9.42
C ALA A 71 6.06 3.73 -8.36
N LEU A 72 4.84 3.70 -7.83
CA LEU A 72 4.45 2.72 -6.81
C LEU A 72 4.50 1.30 -7.35
N ARG A 73 4.83 0.34 -6.49
CA ARG A 73 4.74 -1.09 -6.81
C ARG A 73 3.69 -1.75 -5.95
N VAL A 74 2.67 -2.31 -6.58
CA VAL A 74 1.58 -2.99 -5.88
C VAL A 74 1.68 -4.48 -6.13
N GLY A 75 1.92 -5.23 -5.06
CA GLY A 75 2.12 -6.68 -5.09
C GLY A 75 1.13 -7.44 -4.22
N PHE A 76 1.09 -8.75 -4.38
CA PHE A 76 0.41 -9.61 -3.41
C PHE A 76 1.16 -9.57 -2.09
N SER A 77 0.47 -9.17 -1.02
CA SER A 77 1.07 -9.12 0.30
C SER A 77 1.46 -10.51 0.75
N LYS A 78 2.75 -10.71 1.08
CA LYS A 78 3.23 -11.92 1.79
C LYS A 78 2.66 -12.03 3.22
N TYR A 79 2.12 -10.94 3.76
CA TYR A 79 1.48 -10.90 5.09
C TYR A 79 0.05 -11.44 5.02
N TYR A 80 -0.08 -12.76 4.94
CA TYR A 80 -1.35 -13.48 5.06
C TYR A 80 -1.76 -13.54 6.53
N GLY A 81 -2.81 -12.80 6.91
CA GLY A 81 -3.62 -13.06 8.10
C GLY A 81 -2.89 -13.18 9.45
N GLY A 82 -2.92 -12.10 10.24
CA GLY A 82 -2.67 -12.16 11.69
C GLY A 82 -1.21 -11.95 12.10
N LYS A 83 -1.03 -11.06 13.10
CA LYS A 83 0.22 -10.70 13.78
C LYS A 83 1.28 -9.98 12.92
N LEU A 84 1.18 -8.66 12.92
CA LEU A 84 2.38 -7.82 13.06
C LEU A 84 3.02 -8.20 14.41
N ASN A 85 3.93 -9.17 14.39
CA ASN A 85 4.73 -9.48 15.57
C ASN A 85 5.73 -8.32 15.70
N LYS A 86 5.40 -7.33 16.54
CA LYS A 86 6.41 -6.41 17.06
C LYS A 86 7.26 -7.25 18.02
N SER A 87 8.52 -7.47 17.64
CA SER A 87 9.56 -8.03 18.51
C SER A 87 9.77 -7.16 19.74
#